data_AF-A0A815WAC3-F1
#
_entry.id   AF-A0A815WAC3-F1
#
_cell.length_a   1.000
_cell.length_b   1.000
_cell.length_c   1.000
_cell.angle_alpha   90.00
_cell.angle_beta   90.00
_cell.angle_gamma   90.00
#
_symmetry.space_group_name_H-M   'P 1'
#
loop_
_entity.id
_entity.type
_entity.pdbx_description
1 polymer ?
#
loop_
_entity_poly.entity_id
_entity_poly.type
_entity_poly.pdbx_seq_one_letter_code
_entity_poly.pdbx_strand_id
1 'polypeptide(L)'
;MTEDLLIGIRNFIQPYLPLLNTHNVDYLTRDHWTTYVPDWVRQAERMNLYHLFEQRYQECSPAQHRLEELIDDIVGWKKKIEQITYTRERFQDEVLRNKVQPKPYLCTSRTFMSQKKEHEVEILAPVIHQLANMAKAEAVIDYGSGRGYLGVQISHDYERNVLGIESCEATVHSGERRVELLAKHQKESIDEP
;
A
#
# COMPACT_ATOMS: atom_id res chain seq x y z
N MET A 1 16.42 -1.35 -17.27
CA MET A 1 16.71 -0.49 -16.10
C MET A 1 15.71 -0.70 -14.98
N THR A 2 14.42 -0.35 -15.13
CA THR A 2 13.41 -0.58 -14.07
C THR A 2 13.14 -2.06 -13.83
N GLU A 3 13.04 -2.86 -14.89
CA GLU A 3 12.83 -4.32 -14.79
C GLU A 3 13.99 -5.03 -14.10
N ASP A 4 15.24 -4.73 -14.47
CA ASP A 4 16.44 -5.28 -13.82
C ASP A 4 16.48 -4.95 -12.33
N LEU A 5 16.06 -3.73 -11.97
CA LEU A 5 15.97 -3.30 -10.57
C LEU A 5 14.90 -4.10 -9.80
N LEU A 6 13.73 -4.33 -10.41
CA LEU A 6 12.65 -5.15 -9.84
C LEU A 6 13.06 -6.62 -9.67
N ILE A 7 13.76 -7.18 -10.66
CA ILE A 7 14.30 -8.54 -10.57
C ILE A 7 15.37 -8.60 -9.47
N GLY A 8 16.25 -7.60 -9.40
CA GLY A 8 17.31 -7.54 -8.42
C GLY A 8 16.78 -7.42 -6.99
N ILE A 9 15.81 -6.53 -6.73
CA ILE A 9 15.21 -6.41 -5.40
C ILE A 9 14.45 -7.69 -5.02
N ARG A 10 13.72 -8.31 -5.96
CA ARG A 10 13.08 -9.59 -5.73
C ARG A 10 14.10 -10.64 -5.29
N ASN A 11 15.20 -10.76 -6.03
CA ASN A 11 16.25 -11.73 -5.70
C ASN A 11 16.90 -11.44 -4.34
N PHE A 12 17.08 -10.16 -3.99
CA PHE A 12 17.58 -9.75 -2.68
C PHE A 12 16.61 -10.10 -1.53
N ILE A 13 15.31 -9.85 -1.72
CA ILE A 13 14.28 -10.09 -0.70
C ILE A 13 13.92 -11.58 -0.59
N GLN A 14 14.08 -12.36 -1.66
CA GLN A 14 13.65 -13.76 -1.77
C GLN A 14 14.02 -14.64 -0.56
N PRO A 15 15.27 -14.62 -0.03
CA PRO A 15 15.65 -15.44 1.11
C PRO A 15 14.90 -15.08 2.41
N TYR A 16 14.43 -13.84 2.51
CA TYR A 16 13.77 -13.28 3.69
C TYR A 16 12.24 -13.34 3.62
N LEU A 17 11.66 -13.71 2.47
CA LEU A 17 10.21 -13.77 2.28
C LEU A 17 9.47 -14.63 3.33
N PRO A 18 9.97 -15.79 3.79
CA PRO A 18 9.30 -16.56 4.85
C PRO A 18 9.10 -15.75 6.13
N LEU A 19 10.10 -14.94 6.50
CA LEU A 19 10.01 -14.03 7.64
C LEU A 19 9.10 -12.83 7.34
N LEU A 20 9.28 -12.18 6.19
CA LEU A 20 8.53 -10.96 5.82
C LEU A 20 7.04 -11.21 5.59
N ASN A 21 6.66 -12.41 5.16
CA ASN A 21 5.26 -12.80 4.97
C ASN A 21 4.65 -13.49 6.20
N THR A 22 5.32 -13.42 7.35
CA THR A 22 4.81 -14.01 8.58
C THR A 22 3.61 -13.23 9.11
N HIS A 23 2.52 -13.94 9.43
CA HIS A 23 1.45 -13.37 10.26
C HIS A 23 1.91 -13.28 11.73
N ASN A 24 1.64 -12.16 12.42
CA ASN A 24 2.13 -11.93 13.79
C ASN A 24 1.81 -13.08 14.77
N VAL A 25 0.66 -13.74 14.61
CA VAL A 25 0.31 -14.92 15.44
C VAL A 25 1.18 -16.12 15.11
N ASP A 26 1.44 -16.37 13.82
CA ASP A 26 2.32 -17.45 13.39
C ASP A 26 3.76 -17.22 13.84
N TYR A 27 4.19 -15.95 13.89
CA TYR A 27 5.53 -15.58 14.39
C TYR A 27 5.79 -16.16 15.79
N LEU A 28 4.83 -15.97 16.68
CA LEU A 28 4.90 -16.40 18.08
C LEU A 28 4.61 -17.90 18.22
N THR A 29 3.58 -18.40 17.54
CA THR A 29 3.09 -19.77 17.73
C THR A 29 3.93 -20.82 17.01
N ARG A 30 4.70 -20.44 16.00
CA ARG A 30 5.53 -21.35 15.19
C ARG A 30 7.03 -21.08 15.31
N ASP A 31 7.45 -20.32 16.33
CA ASP A 31 8.85 -20.00 16.61
C ASP A 31 9.62 -19.50 15.38
N HIS A 32 9.02 -18.54 14.66
CA HIS A 32 9.62 -17.99 13.44
C HIS A 32 10.93 -17.22 13.73
N TRP A 33 11.12 -16.76 14.97
CA TRP A 33 12.38 -16.20 15.43
C TRP A 33 13.52 -17.19 15.21
N THR A 34 13.42 -18.40 15.77
CA THR A 34 14.48 -19.41 15.62
C THR A 34 14.49 -20.02 14.22
N THR A 35 13.34 -20.05 13.55
CA THR A 35 13.18 -20.72 12.24
C THR A 35 13.69 -19.91 11.06
N TYR A 36 13.43 -18.60 11.02
CA TYR A 36 13.71 -17.76 9.84
C TYR A 36 14.72 -16.65 10.07
N VAL A 37 14.95 -16.21 11.30
CA VAL A 37 15.99 -15.20 11.57
C VAL A 37 17.33 -15.92 11.67
N PRO A 38 18.36 -15.55 10.89
CA PRO A 38 19.65 -16.25 10.92
C PRO A 38 20.33 -16.19 12.29
N ASP A 39 21.02 -17.27 12.68
CA ASP A 39 21.70 -17.40 13.97
C ASP A 39 22.62 -16.23 14.32
N TRP A 40 23.33 -15.70 13.33
CA TRP A 40 24.23 -14.57 13.52
C TRP A 40 23.49 -13.26 13.81
N VAL A 41 22.26 -13.07 13.32
CA VAL A 41 21.38 -11.95 13.69
C VAL A 41 20.88 -12.15 15.13
N ARG A 42 20.45 -13.37 15.48
CA ARG A 42 19.97 -13.67 16.84
C ARG A 42 21.07 -13.54 17.89
N GLN A 43 22.31 -13.84 17.52
CA GLN A 43 23.50 -13.62 18.37
C GLN A 43 23.85 -12.13 18.49
N ALA A 44 23.65 -11.36 17.42
CA ALA A 44 23.81 -9.90 17.42
C ALA A 44 22.72 -9.18 18.22
N GLU A 45 21.56 -9.78 18.49
CA GLU A 45 20.53 -9.20 19.37
C GLU A 45 20.97 -9.04 20.83
N ARG A 46 22.03 -9.75 21.26
CA ARG A 46 22.71 -9.47 22.53
C ARG A 46 23.52 -8.17 22.49
N MET A 47 23.66 -7.57 21.31
CA MET A 47 24.19 -6.23 21.08
C MET A 47 23.02 -5.28 20.87
N ASN A 48 23.07 -4.16 21.58
CA ASN A 48 22.11 -3.08 21.38
C ASN A 48 22.23 -2.56 19.94
N LEU A 49 21.22 -2.80 19.11
CA LEU A 49 21.18 -2.31 17.72
C LEU A 49 21.40 -0.80 17.63
N TYR A 50 20.97 -0.03 18.64
CA TYR A 50 21.23 1.40 18.74
C TYR A 50 22.74 1.72 18.87
N HIS A 51 23.50 0.91 19.62
CA HIS A 51 24.95 1.08 19.72
C HIS A 51 25.67 0.72 18.42
N LEU A 52 25.12 -0.19 17.61
CA LEU A 52 25.69 -0.57 16.30
C LEU A 52 25.64 0.60 15.29
N PHE A 53 24.59 1.43 15.37
CA PHE A 53 24.47 2.62 14.53
C PHE A 53 25.39 3.77 14.97
N GLU A 54 25.71 3.88 16.27
CA GLU A 54 26.51 5.00 16.79
C GLU A 54 28.00 4.68 17.02
N GLN A 55 28.37 3.43 17.30
CA GLN A 55 29.76 3.03 17.57
C GLN A 55 30.27 2.07 16.51
N ARG A 56 30.85 2.64 15.46
CA ARG A 56 31.42 1.88 14.32
C ARG A 56 32.81 1.29 14.57
N TYR A 57 33.32 1.26 15.80
CA TYR A 57 34.71 0.86 16.08
C TYR A 57 34.93 0.30 17.51
N GLN A 58 34.56 -0.95 17.77
CA GLN A 58 35.24 -1.84 18.72
C GLN A 58 35.16 -3.27 18.18
N GLU A 59 36.16 -4.11 18.52
CA GLU A 59 36.46 -5.45 17.95
C GLU A 59 35.24 -6.17 17.33
N CYS A 60 35.13 -6.11 16.00
CA CYS A 60 33.99 -6.67 15.28
C CYS A 60 33.98 -8.20 15.36
N SER A 61 32.95 -8.75 15.98
CA SER A 61 32.66 -10.18 15.84
C SER A 61 32.28 -10.51 14.38
N PRO A 62 32.47 -11.77 13.90
CA PRO A 62 32.00 -12.18 12.57
C PRO A 62 30.48 -12.03 12.35
N ALA A 63 29.70 -11.99 13.43
CA ALA A 63 28.27 -11.71 13.38
C ALA A 63 27.99 -10.22 13.11
N GLN A 64 28.76 -9.33 13.74
CA GLN A 64 28.68 -7.89 13.53
C GLN A 64 29.05 -7.50 12.09
N HIS A 65 30.13 -8.06 11.55
CA HIS A 65 30.52 -7.77 10.17
C HIS A 65 29.44 -8.14 9.15
N ARG A 66 28.83 -9.33 9.29
CA ARG A 66 27.71 -9.77 8.42
C ARG A 66 26.47 -8.90 8.57
N LEU A 67 26.22 -8.39 9.77
CA LEU A 67 25.13 -7.45 10.01
C LEU A 67 25.39 -6.10 9.34
N GLU A 68 26.63 -5.60 9.41
CA GLU A 68 27.05 -4.38 8.72
C GLU A 68 26.90 -4.51 7.20
N GLU A 69 27.34 -5.64 6.62
CA GLU A 69 27.15 -5.92 5.19
C GLU A 69 25.66 -5.93 4.79
N LEU A 70 24.82 -6.63 5.58
CA LEU A 70 23.37 -6.65 5.32
C LEU A 70 22.76 -5.25 5.41
N ILE A 71 23.16 -4.44 6.39
CA ILE A 71 22.69 -3.05 6.52
C ILE A 71 23.13 -2.23 5.30
N ASP A 72 24.39 -2.34 4.89
CA ASP A 72 24.92 -1.62 3.75
C ASP A 72 24.18 -2.01 2.44
N ASP A 73 23.86 -3.30 2.27
CA ASP A 73 23.02 -3.80 1.18
C ASP A 73 21.60 -3.22 1.23
N ILE A 74 20.95 -3.22 2.39
CA ILE A 74 19.61 -2.64 2.58
C ILE A 74 19.62 -1.14 2.26
N VAL A 75 20.61 -0.39 2.75
CA VAL A 75 20.76 1.04 2.45
C VAL A 75 21.02 1.25 0.96
N GLY A 76 21.84 0.40 0.33
CA GLY A 76 22.08 0.41 -1.10
C GLY A 76 20.81 0.19 -1.91
N TRP A 77 19.99 -0.79 -1.54
CA TRP A 77 18.69 -1.05 -2.16
C TRP A 77 17.69 0.09 -1.94
N LYS A 78 17.59 0.62 -0.73
CA LYS A 78 16.74 1.79 -0.41
C LYS A 78 17.04 2.95 -1.35
N LYS A 79 18.31 3.32 -1.52
CA LYS A 79 18.73 4.40 -2.44
C LYS A 79 18.36 4.13 -3.90
N LYS A 80 18.42 2.88 -4.36
CA LYS A 80 18.04 2.51 -5.73
C LYS A 80 16.51 2.55 -5.91
N ILE A 81 15.76 2.07 -4.92
CA ILE A 81 14.29 2.06 -4.92
C ILE A 81 13.75 3.49 -4.88
N GLU A 82 14.32 4.37 -4.06
CA GLU A 82 13.94 5.79 -3.95
C GLU A 82 14.03 6.53 -5.29
N GLN A 83 14.85 6.07 -6.24
CA GLN A 83 14.95 6.65 -7.58
C GLN A 83 13.75 6.31 -8.48
N ILE A 84 13.05 5.20 -8.20
CA ILE A 84 11.91 4.71 -8.99
C ILE A 84 10.57 4.78 -8.25
N THR A 85 10.58 5.06 -6.95
CA THR A 85 9.37 5.23 -6.13
C THR A 85 9.05 6.69 -5.89
N TYR A 86 7.78 6.96 -5.56
CA TYR A 86 7.40 8.25 -4.99
C TYR A 86 7.82 8.32 -3.53
N THR A 87 8.77 9.20 -3.20
CA THR A 87 9.06 9.50 -1.79
C THR A 87 7.89 10.26 -1.16
N ARG A 88 7.83 10.26 0.17
CA ARG A 88 6.77 10.97 0.90
C ARG A 88 6.79 12.47 0.59
N GLU A 89 7.97 13.06 0.59
CA GLU A 89 8.18 14.49 0.33
C GLU A 89 7.72 14.83 -1.09
N ARG A 90 8.15 14.03 -2.06
CA ARG A 90 7.74 14.19 -3.46
C ARG A 90 6.23 14.03 -3.62
N PHE A 91 5.62 13.08 -2.93
CA PHE A 91 4.18 12.86 -2.95
C PHE A 91 3.42 14.06 -2.37
N GLN A 92 3.91 14.62 -1.26
CA GLN A 92 3.34 15.82 -0.67
C GLN A 92 3.45 17.03 -1.61
N ASP A 93 4.59 17.21 -2.25
CA ASP A 93 4.88 18.39 -3.09
C ASP A 93 4.28 18.33 -4.49
N GLU A 94 4.14 17.13 -5.08
CA GLU A 94 3.68 16.98 -6.46
C GLU A 94 2.22 16.52 -6.54
N VAL A 95 1.77 15.66 -5.62
CA VAL A 95 0.40 15.12 -5.63
C VAL A 95 -0.49 15.97 -4.73
N LEU A 96 -0.12 16.09 -3.44
CA LEU A 96 -1.00 16.72 -2.45
C LEU A 96 -0.97 18.26 -2.46
N ARG A 97 0.02 18.89 -3.12
CA ARG A 97 0.21 20.35 -3.13
C ARG A 97 -1.01 21.10 -3.67
N ASN A 98 -1.56 20.61 -4.78
CA ASN A 98 -2.81 21.14 -5.32
C ASN A 98 -3.95 20.32 -4.76
N LYS A 99 -4.38 20.61 -3.52
CA LYS A 99 -5.51 19.90 -2.91
C LYS A 99 -6.74 19.99 -3.81
N VAL A 100 -7.07 18.89 -4.50
CA VAL A 100 -8.41 18.76 -5.09
C VAL A 100 -9.35 18.61 -3.92
N GLN A 101 -10.33 19.51 -3.84
CA GLN A 101 -11.29 19.48 -2.76
C GLN A 101 -12.00 18.12 -2.75
N PRO A 102 -12.03 17.43 -1.61
CA PRO A 102 -12.82 16.21 -1.47
C PRO A 102 -14.25 16.51 -1.88
N LYS A 103 -14.78 15.69 -2.78
CA LYS A 103 -16.21 15.69 -3.08
C LYS A 103 -16.88 14.78 -2.06
N PRO A 104 -18.04 15.17 -1.51
CA PRO A 104 -18.82 14.31 -0.64
C PRO A 104 -19.11 12.98 -1.33
N TYR A 105 -19.14 11.89 -0.57
CA TYR A 105 -19.48 10.59 -1.15
C TYR A 105 -20.87 10.63 -1.83
N LEU A 106 -20.98 10.00 -3.00
CA LEU A 106 -22.16 9.98 -3.87
C LEU A 106 -23.48 9.63 -3.16
N CYS A 107 -23.41 8.87 -2.06
CA CYS A 107 -24.58 8.47 -1.30
C CYS A 107 -24.38 8.64 0.21
N THR A 108 -24.83 9.79 0.72
CA THR A 108 -24.76 10.19 2.13
C THR A 108 -25.81 9.52 3.03
N SER A 109 -26.58 8.55 2.51
CA SER A 109 -27.51 7.81 3.37
C SER A 109 -26.69 6.92 4.34
N ARG A 110 -26.75 7.29 5.63
CA ARG A 110 -26.01 6.69 6.76
C ARG A 110 -26.20 5.16 6.94
N THR A 111 -27.05 4.54 6.14
CA THR A 111 -27.36 3.11 6.13
C THR A 111 -26.37 2.26 5.32
N PHE A 112 -25.41 2.88 4.60
CA PHE A 112 -24.68 2.20 3.54
C PHE A 112 -23.17 1.98 3.80
N MET A 113 -22.55 2.75 4.69
CA MET A 113 -21.17 2.51 5.17
C MET A 113 -20.89 3.15 6.54
N SER A 114 -19.76 2.79 7.15
CA SER A 114 -19.27 3.46 8.36
C SER A 114 -18.64 4.82 8.02
N GLN A 115 -18.72 5.78 8.95
CA GLN A 115 -18.12 7.11 8.79
C GLN A 115 -16.61 7.05 8.45
N LYS A 116 -15.89 6.07 9.01
CA LYS A 116 -14.47 5.86 8.70
C LYS A 116 -14.27 5.55 7.20
N LYS A 117 -15.09 4.66 6.65
CA LYS A 117 -14.97 4.23 5.26
C LYS A 117 -15.38 5.33 4.28
N GLU A 118 -16.35 6.15 4.67
CA GLU A 118 -16.77 7.33 3.93
C GLU A 118 -15.62 8.33 3.83
N HIS A 119 -15.03 8.67 4.98
CA HIS A 119 -13.88 9.55 5.05
C HIS A 119 -12.67 9.03 4.23
N GLU A 120 -12.37 7.73 4.31
CA GLU A 120 -11.31 7.11 3.50
C GLU A 120 -11.54 7.30 2.00
N VAL A 121 -12.78 7.10 1.53
CA VAL A 121 -13.14 7.26 0.10
C VAL A 121 -13.08 8.72 -0.34
N GLU A 122 -13.63 9.64 0.44
CA GLU A 122 -13.63 11.09 0.14
C GLU A 122 -12.21 11.66 0.00
N ILE A 123 -11.27 11.18 0.82
CA ILE A 123 -9.88 11.62 0.78
C ILE A 123 -9.11 10.92 -0.35
N LEU A 124 -9.35 9.64 -0.59
CA LEU A 124 -8.52 8.85 -1.51
C LEU A 124 -8.92 9.00 -2.98
N ALA A 125 -10.20 9.19 -3.29
CA ALA A 125 -10.68 9.38 -4.66
C ALA A 125 -10.00 10.55 -5.41
N PRO A 126 -9.91 11.78 -4.87
CA PRO A 126 -9.21 12.88 -5.54
C PRO A 126 -7.72 12.60 -5.75
N VAL A 127 -7.08 11.95 -4.78
CA VAL A 127 -5.65 11.58 -4.86
C VAL A 127 -5.42 10.61 -6.01
N ILE A 128 -6.25 9.57 -6.15
CA ILE A 128 -6.16 8.62 -7.26
C ILE A 128 -6.42 9.31 -8.60
N HIS A 129 -7.40 10.22 -8.68
CA HIS A 129 -7.65 10.98 -9.90
C HIS A 129 -6.43 11.81 -10.34
N GLN A 130 -5.75 12.47 -9.40
CA GLN A 130 -4.52 13.22 -9.67
C GLN A 130 -3.39 12.31 -10.13
N LEU A 131 -3.16 11.20 -9.43
CA LEU A 131 -2.15 10.21 -9.81
C LEU A 131 -2.42 9.67 -11.22
N ALA A 132 -3.67 9.37 -11.55
CA ALA A 132 -4.07 8.93 -12.89
C ALA A 132 -3.81 10.02 -13.96
N ASN A 133 -4.04 11.30 -13.66
CA ASN A 133 -3.69 12.41 -14.57
C ASN A 133 -2.18 12.49 -14.80
N MET A 134 -1.40 12.44 -13.72
CA MET A 134 0.06 12.55 -13.77
C MET A 134 0.69 11.37 -14.52
N ALA A 135 0.15 10.17 -14.32
CA ALA A 135 0.56 8.96 -15.02
C ALA A 135 0.01 8.85 -16.45
N LYS A 136 -0.91 9.75 -16.85
CA LYS A 136 -1.70 9.65 -18.09
C LYS A 136 -2.36 8.29 -18.24
N ALA A 137 -2.88 7.77 -17.12
CA ALA A 137 -3.52 6.46 -17.07
C ALA A 137 -4.91 6.52 -17.70
N GLU A 138 -5.20 5.54 -18.58
CA GLU A 138 -6.51 5.39 -19.22
C GLU A 138 -7.52 4.67 -18.33
N ALA A 139 -7.04 3.89 -17.36
CA ALA A 139 -7.86 3.13 -16.43
C ALA A 139 -7.18 3.02 -15.05
N VAL A 140 -8.01 2.82 -14.02
CA VAL A 140 -7.61 2.53 -12.65
C VAL A 140 -8.00 1.08 -12.32
N ILE A 141 -7.09 0.31 -11.75
CA ILE A 141 -7.36 -1.05 -11.27
C ILE A 141 -7.35 -1.02 -9.75
N ASP A 142 -8.48 -1.37 -9.13
CA ASP A 142 -8.68 -1.41 -7.68
C ASP A 142 -8.66 -2.88 -7.22
N TYR A 143 -7.50 -3.35 -6.73
CA TYR A 143 -7.33 -4.73 -6.28
C TYR A 143 -7.71 -4.87 -4.80
N GLY A 144 -8.60 -5.83 -4.50
CA GLY A 144 -9.26 -5.87 -3.19
C GLY A 144 -10.30 -4.76 -3.06
N SER A 145 -11.04 -4.48 -4.14
CA SER A 145 -12.02 -3.38 -4.21
C SER A 145 -13.14 -3.49 -3.19
N GLY A 146 -13.29 -4.66 -2.53
CA GLY A 146 -14.41 -4.94 -1.65
C GLY A 146 -15.72 -4.72 -2.39
N ARG A 147 -16.63 -3.96 -1.79
CA ARG A 147 -17.94 -3.62 -2.40
C ARG A 147 -17.89 -2.45 -3.39
N GLY A 148 -16.70 -2.06 -3.85
CA GLY A 148 -16.53 -1.07 -4.93
C GLY A 148 -16.76 0.39 -4.57
N TYR A 149 -16.78 0.76 -3.27
CA TYR A 149 -17.08 2.13 -2.83
C TYR A 149 -16.17 3.19 -3.47
N LEU A 150 -14.87 2.94 -3.43
CA LEU A 150 -13.85 3.84 -3.95
C LEU A 150 -13.94 3.93 -5.48
N GLY A 151 -14.00 2.79 -6.17
CA GLY A 151 -14.11 2.75 -7.62
C GLY A 151 -15.36 3.44 -8.16
N VAL A 152 -16.51 3.27 -7.50
CA VAL A 152 -17.75 3.98 -7.85
C VAL A 152 -17.61 5.48 -7.68
N GLN A 153 -17.03 5.95 -6.56
CA GLN A 153 -16.80 7.38 -6.35
C GLN A 153 -15.89 7.94 -7.45
N ILE A 154 -14.78 7.26 -7.74
CA ILE A 154 -13.81 7.70 -8.75
C ILE A 154 -14.45 7.77 -10.13
N SER A 155 -15.23 6.75 -10.50
CA SER A 155 -15.90 6.69 -11.81
C SER A 155 -16.96 7.78 -11.95
N HIS A 156 -17.74 8.03 -10.91
CA HIS A 156 -18.78 9.07 -10.91
C HIS A 156 -18.20 10.49 -10.92
N ASP A 157 -17.32 10.79 -9.97
CA ASP A 157 -16.90 12.18 -9.71
C ASP A 157 -15.85 12.70 -10.67
N TYR A 158 -15.13 11.79 -11.31
CA TYR A 158 -13.96 12.10 -12.11
C TYR A 158 -13.98 11.41 -13.48
N GLU A 159 -15.11 10.76 -13.84
CA GLU A 159 -15.34 10.15 -15.16
C GLU A 159 -14.22 9.20 -15.59
N ARG A 160 -13.71 8.41 -14.63
CA ARG A 160 -12.63 7.45 -14.86
C ARG A 160 -13.16 6.04 -15.10
N ASN A 161 -12.47 5.32 -15.98
CA ASN A 161 -12.63 3.88 -16.13
C ASN A 161 -11.96 3.17 -14.94
N VAL A 162 -12.76 2.51 -14.10
CA VAL A 162 -12.26 1.77 -12.93
C VAL A 162 -12.67 0.31 -13.03
N LEU A 163 -11.70 -0.60 -12.88
CA LEU A 163 -11.91 -2.03 -12.75
C LEU A 163 -11.63 -2.47 -11.32
N GLY A 164 -12.66 -2.88 -10.59
CA GLY A 164 -12.52 -3.51 -9.27
C GLY A 164 -12.26 -5.01 -9.40
N ILE A 165 -11.27 -5.53 -8.68
CA ILE A 165 -10.97 -6.95 -8.57
C ILE A 165 -11.16 -7.37 -7.12
N GLU A 166 -11.99 -8.38 -6.88
CA GLU A 166 -12.24 -8.92 -5.54
C GLU A 166 -12.26 -10.45 -5.59
N SER A 167 -11.63 -11.05 -4.59
CA SER A 167 -11.53 -12.50 -4.40
C SER A 167 -12.79 -13.13 -3.82
N CYS A 168 -13.54 -12.37 -3.02
CA CYS A 168 -14.73 -12.82 -2.32
C CYS A 168 -16.00 -12.57 -3.16
N GLU A 169 -16.55 -13.64 -3.71
CA GLU A 169 -17.74 -13.60 -4.58
C GLU A 169 -18.94 -12.91 -3.91
N ALA A 170 -19.22 -13.22 -2.64
CA ALA A 170 -20.32 -12.57 -1.90
C ALA A 170 -20.14 -11.04 -1.80
N THR A 171 -18.89 -10.58 -1.79
CA THR A 171 -18.56 -9.15 -1.74
C THR A 171 -18.71 -8.51 -3.12
N VAL A 172 -18.37 -9.22 -4.20
CA VAL A 172 -18.63 -8.81 -5.59
C VAL A 172 -20.13 -8.62 -5.81
N HIS A 173 -20.96 -9.63 -5.52
CA HIS A 173 -22.42 -9.56 -5.66
C HIS A 173 -23.02 -8.39 -4.86
N SER A 174 -22.50 -8.15 -3.64
CA SER A 174 -22.91 -7.01 -2.81
C SER A 174 -22.52 -5.66 -3.41
N GLY A 175 -21.40 -5.60 -4.13
CA GLY A 175 -20.93 -4.43 -4.86
C GLY A 175 -21.78 -4.15 -6.10
N GLU A 176 -22.07 -5.17 -6.91
CA GLU A 176 -22.92 -5.04 -8.11
C GLU A 176 -24.31 -4.51 -7.77
N ARG A 177 -24.97 -5.12 -6.77
CA ARG A 177 -26.28 -4.66 -6.29
C ARG A 177 -26.25 -3.21 -5.82
N ARG A 178 -25.13 -2.74 -5.27
CA ARG A 178 -24.97 -1.33 -4.88
C ARG A 178 -24.90 -0.43 -6.11
N VAL A 179 -24.14 -0.80 -7.13
CA VAL A 179 -24.05 -0.03 -8.39
C VAL A 179 -25.45 0.13 -8.99
N GLU A 180 -26.24 -0.95 -9.01
CA GLU A 180 -27.63 -0.89 -9.47
C GLU A 180 -28.50 0.07 -8.64
N LEU A 181 -28.38 0.04 -7.31
CA LEU A 181 -29.14 0.93 -6.43
C LEU A 181 -28.77 2.40 -6.64
N LEU A 182 -27.48 2.70 -6.81
CA LEU A 182 -27.00 4.05 -7.09
C LEU A 182 -27.48 4.56 -8.45
N ALA A 183 -27.43 3.71 -9.48
CA ALA A 183 -27.94 4.04 -10.81
C ALA A 183 -29.46 4.34 -10.80
N LYS A 184 -30.23 3.68 -9.93
CA LYS A 184 -31.66 3.97 -9.74
C LYS A 184 -31.88 5.32 -9.06
N HIS A 185 -31.20 5.58 -7.94
CA HIS A 185 -31.33 6.86 -7.23
C HIS A 185 -30.93 8.06 -8.09
N GLN A 186 -29.88 7.91 -8.91
CA GLN A 186 -29.45 8.97 -9.83
C GLN A 186 -30.52 9.30 -10.88
N LYS A 187 -31.23 8.30 -11.42
CA LYS A 187 -32.33 8.52 -12.36
C LYS A 187 -33.50 9.25 -11.69
N GLU A 188 -33.88 8.81 -10.50
CA GLU A 188 -34.96 9.44 -9.72
C GLU A 188 -34.66 10.92 -9.38
N SER A 189 -33.41 11.26 -9.08
CA SER A 189 -33.00 12.65 -8.83
C SER A 189 -32.91 13.56 -10.08
N ILE A 190 -32.87 12.98 -11.28
CA ILE A 190 -32.88 13.73 -12.56
C ILE A 190 -34.31 14.00 -13.03
N ASP A 191 -35.26 13.18 -12.58
CA ASP A 191 -36.69 13.24 -12.94
C ASP A 191 -37.55 14.03 -11.92
N GLU A 192 -36.97 14.60 -10.86
CA GLU A 192 -37.64 15.57 -9.97
C GLU A 192 -37.53 17.01 -10.52
N PRO A 193 -38.65 17.75 -10.68
CA PRO A 193 -38.72 19.06 -11.36
C PRO A 193 -38.14 20.24 -10.57
#